data_AF-A0A2R9SNA1-F1
#
_entry.id   AF-A0A2R9SNA1-F1
#
_cell.length_a   1.000
_cell.length_b   1.000
_cell.length_c   1.000
_cell.angle_alpha   90.00
_cell.angle_beta   90.00
_cell.angle_gamma   90.00
#
_symmetry.space_group_name_H-M   'P 1'
#
loop_
_entity.id
_entity.type
_entity.pdbx_description
1 polymer ?
#
loop_
_entity_poly.entity_id
_entity_poly.type
_entity_poly.pdbx_seq_one_letter_code
_entity_poly.pdbx_strand_id
1 'polypeptide(L)'
;MLTGLSAGSICWFEEGITDPLNAPLYKLEGLGMLKGSHCPHYDGESKRRPSYHNLVLNGEAQSGYAADDGAALHFIDEQLHKIVSSRVDAHAYHVQGVRNTVTETQLAAGFLG
;
A
#
# COMPACT_ATOMS: atom_id res chain seq x y z
N MET A 1 2.66 12.11 16.82
CA MET A 1 3.19 11.01 15.99
C MET A 1 2.10 9.95 15.91
N LEU A 2 1.71 9.55 14.70
CA LEU A 2 0.76 8.47 14.47
C LEU A 2 1.54 7.25 13.96
N THR A 3 1.20 6.07 14.45
CA THR A 3 1.83 4.81 14.05
C THR A 3 0.78 3.72 13.97
N GLY A 4 0.86 2.86 12.97
CA GLY A 4 -0.02 1.70 12.86
C GLY A 4 0.50 0.68 11.85
N LEU A 5 0.04 -0.55 12.00
CA LEU A 5 0.36 -1.70 11.17
C LEU A 5 -0.95 -2.25 10.60
N SER A 6 -0.90 -2.83 9.39
CA SER A 6 -2.05 -3.52 8.79
C SER A 6 -3.26 -2.57 8.69
N ALA A 7 -4.42 -2.93 9.25
CA ALA A 7 -5.59 -2.04 9.33
C ALA A 7 -5.27 -0.66 9.92
N GLY A 8 -4.33 -0.59 10.88
CA GLY A 8 -3.88 0.66 11.49
C GLY A 8 -2.92 1.48 10.62
N SER A 9 -2.32 0.91 9.57
CA SER A 9 -1.59 1.71 8.56
C SER A 9 -2.53 2.17 7.44
N ILE A 10 -3.52 1.33 7.11
CA ILE A 10 -4.52 1.60 6.08
C ILE A 10 -5.38 2.82 6.42
N CYS A 11 -5.88 2.91 7.66
CA CYS A 11 -6.92 3.89 8.01
C CYS A 11 -6.52 5.36 7.81
N TRP A 12 -5.24 5.68 7.69
CA TRP A 12 -4.78 7.05 7.47
C TRP A 12 -4.99 7.53 6.02
N PHE A 13 -5.06 6.61 5.07
CA PHE A 13 -5.22 6.94 3.65
C PHE A 13 -6.68 7.27 3.31
N GLU A 14 -6.93 7.86 2.12
CA GLU A 14 -8.27 7.99 1.56
C GLU A 14 -8.89 6.62 1.35
N GLU A 15 -8.08 5.65 0.89
CA GLU A 15 -8.55 4.32 0.59
C GLU A 15 -7.64 3.22 1.12
N GLY A 16 -8.24 2.08 1.44
CA GLY A 16 -7.56 0.92 1.99
C GLY A 16 -7.88 -0.35 1.24
N ILE A 17 -6.85 -1.15 0.95
CA ILE A 17 -7.05 -2.46 0.33
C ILE A 17 -7.00 -3.54 1.39
N THR A 18 -8.12 -4.23 1.57
CA THR A 18 -8.26 -5.29 2.58
C THR A 18 -9.03 -6.46 2.00
N ASP A 19 -9.01 -7.59 2.71
CA ASP A 19 -9.84 -8.74 2.43
C ASP A 19 -10.35 -9.38 3.73
N PRO A 20 -11.51 -10.02 3.69
CA PRO A 20 -11.87 -11.04 4.67
C PRO A 20 -11.04 -12.31 4.41
N LEU A 21 -10.77 -13.09 5.46
CA LEU A 21 -10.10 -14.38 5.35
C LEU A 21 -10.73 -15.24 4.24
N ASN A 22 -9.93 -15.63 3.24
CA ASN A 22 -10.34 -16.43 2.09
C ASN A 22 -11.36 -15.79 1.12
N ALA A 23 -11.48 -14.46 1.10
CA ALA A 23 -12.32 -13.74 0.15
C ALA A 23 -11.50 -12.79 -0.76
N PRO A 24 -12.10 -12.26 -1.85
CA PRO A 24 -11.45 -11.28 -2.70
C PRO A 24 -11.10 -10.00 -1.93
N LEU A 25 -10.01 -9.34 -2.34
CA LEU A 25 -9.67 -8.02 -1.83
C LEU A 25 -10.66 -6.99 -2.36
N TYR A 26 -10.97 -6.01 -1.53
CA TYR A 26 -11.85 -4.90 -1.86
C TYR A 26 -11.30 -3.60 -1.26
N LYS A 27 -11.79 -2.47 -1.77
CA LYS A 27 -11.46 -1.14 -1.29
C LYS A 27 -12.37 -0.75 -0.12
N LEU A 28 -11.79 -0.21 0.95
CA LEU A 28 -12.48 0.47 2.04
C LEU A 28 -12.15 1.98 2.05
N GLU A 29 -13.06 2.81 2.55
CA GLU A 29 -12.82 4.24 2.78
C GLU A 29 -12.07 4.44 4.10
N GLY A 30 -10.95 5.15 4.06
CA GLY A 30 -10.18 5.52 5.24
C GLY A 30 -10.53 6.92 5.77
N LEU A 31 -9.66 7.45 6.62
CA LEU A 31 -9.82 8.78 7.23
C LEU A 31 -9.44 9.92 6.28
N GLY A 32 -8.72 9.63 5.19
CA GLY A 32 -8.34 10.63 4.19
C GLY A 32 -7.29 11.64 4.66
N MET A 33 -6.45 11.28 5.63
CA MET A 33 -5.33 12.12 6.06
C MET A 33 -4.16 12.06 5.06
N LEU A 34 -3.98 10.92 4.38
CA LEU A 34 -3.01 10.69 3.31
C LEU A 34 -3.76 10.39 2.02
N LYS A 35 -3.27 10.92 0.89
CA LYS A 35 -3.93 10.76 -0.41
C LYS A 35 -3.70 9.38 -1.02
N GLY A 36 -4.65 8.95 -1.84
CA GLY A 36 -4.58 7.69 -2.56
C GLY A 36 -4.91 6.49 -1.68
N SER A 37 -4.52 5.30 -2.16
CA SER A 37 -4.82 4.04 -1.49
C SER A 37 -3.59 3.43 -0.80
N HIS A 38 -3.82 2.54 0.18
CA HIS A 38 -2.75 1.75 0.81
C HIS A 38 -3.07 0.25 0.85
N CYS A 39 -2.09 -0.57 0.47
CA CYS A 39 -2.14 -2.04 0.51
C CYS A 39 -0.97 -2.61 1.34
N PRO A 40 -1.15 -2.94 2.63
CA PRO A 40 -0.12 -3.60 3.42
C PRO A 40 -0.05 -5.10 3.10
N HIS A 41 0.96 -5.79 3.64
CA HIS A 41 1.21 -7.23 3.48
C HIS A 41 1.37 -7.65 2.02
N TYR A 42 1.96 -6.78 1.20
CA TYR A 42 1.91 -6.91 -0.25
C TYR A 42 2.59 -8.18 -0.81
N ASP A 43 3.58 -8.70 -0.07
CA ASP A 43 4.28 -9.96 -0.27
C ASP A 43 3.58 -11.18 0.37
N GLY A 44 2.49 -10.98 1.12
CA GLY A 44 1.82 -12.03 1.89
C GLY A 44 1.10 -13.07 1.03
N GLU A 45 -0.17 -12.80 0.70
CA GLU A 45 -0.96 -13.73 -0.11
C GLU A 45 -0.75 -13.47 -1.61
N SER A 46 -0.52 -14.53 -2.40
CA SER A 46 -0.26 -14.43 -3.84
C SER A 46 -1.36 -13.71 -4.64
N LYS A 47 -2.60 -13.70 -4.14
CA LYS A 47 -3.74 -12.97 -4.72
C LYS A 47 -3.64 -11.45 -4.55
N ARG A 48 -2.97 -10.97 -3.50
CA ARG A 48 -3.04 -9.56 -3.05
C ARG A 48 -2.55 -8.59 -4.10
N ARG A 49 -1.35 -8.82 -4.62
CA ARG A 49 -0.72 -7.98 -5.62
C ARG A 49 -1.53 -7.91 -6.93
N PRO A 50 -1.93 -9.02 -7.56
CA PRO A 50 -2.86 -9.00 -8.70
C PRO A 50 -4.20 -8.34 -8.40
N SER A 51 -4.79 -8.58 -7.22
CA SER A 51 -6.08 -7.97 -6.86
C SER A 51 -5.98 -6.45 -6.72
N TYR A 52 -4.94 -5.93 -6.07
CA TYR A 52 -4.75 -4.49 -5.98
C TYR A 52 -4.55 -3.87 -7.36
N HIS A 53 -3.74 -4.50 -8.22
CA HIS A 53 -3.55 -4.08 -9.61
C HIS A 53 -4.88 -4.00 -10.37
N ASN A 54 -5.74 -5.02 -10.24
CA ASN A 54 -7.05 -5.04 -10.88
C ASN A 54 -7.98 -3.93 -10.35
N LEU A 55 -8.02 -3.72 -9.03
CA LEU A 55 -8.83 -2.66 -8.43
C LEU A 55 -8.41 -1.27 -8.95
N VAL A 56 -7.11 -1.01 -9.05
CA VAL A 56 -6.58 0.25 -9.60
C VAL A 56 -6.86 0.36 -11.10
N LEU A 57 -6.64 -0.71 -11.85
CA LEU A 57 -6.88 -0.75 -13.30
C LEU A 57 -8.34 -0.48 -13.67
N ASN A 58 -9.27 -1.01 -12.89
CA ASN A 58 -10.71 -0.82 -13.10
C ASN A 58 -11.24 0.52 -12.58
N GLY A 59 -10.40 1.33 -11.91
CA GLY A 59 -10.82 2.56 -11.25
C GLY A 59 -11.67 2.34 -9.99
N GLU A 60 -11.66 1.13 -9.43
CA GLU A 60 -12.34 0.78 -8.18
C GLU A 60 -11.56 1.23 -6.94
N ALA A 61 -10.25 1.39 -7.08
CA ALA A 61 -9.36 2.00 -6.09
C ALA A 61 -8.42 3.02 -6.75
N GLN A 62 -8.02 4.02 -5.99
CA GLN A 62 -7.04 5.02 -6.39
C GLN A 62 -5.64 4.43 -6.52
N SER A 63 -4.79 5.10 -7.29
CA SER A 63 -3.33 4.86 -7.23
C SER A 63 -2.81 5.12 -5.82
N GLY A 64 -1.75 4.42 -5.42
CA GLY A 64 -1.31 4.49 -4.03
C GLY A 64 -0.08 3.66 -3.72
N TYR A 65 0.11 3.38 -2.43
CA TYR A 65 1.31 2.74 -1.92
C TYR A 65 1.02 1.33 -1.41
N ALA A 66 1.85 0.38 -1.80
CA ALA A 66 1.88 -0.95 -1.22
C ALA A 66 3.15 -1.15 -0.38
N ALA A 67 3.06 -1.96 0.67
CA ALA A 67 4.19 -2.28 1.54
C ALA A 67 4.21 -3.76 1.88
N ASP A 68 5.37 -4.39 1.72
CA ASP A 68 5.64 -5.75 2.17
C ASP A 68 5.68 -5.82 3.70
N ASP A 69 5.57 -7.03 4.23
CA ASP A 69 5.83 -7.29 5.64
C ASP A 69 7.27 -6.92 6.03
N GLY A 70 7.38 -5.97 6.94
CA GLY A 70 8.68 -5.43 7.38
C GLY A 70 9.13 -4.19 6.62
N ALA A 71 8.33 -3.66 5.68
CA ALA A 71 8.51 -2.34 5.11
C ALA A 71 7.59 -1.30 5.78
N ALA A 72 8.07 -0.07 5.92
CA ALA A 72 7.29 1.04 6.48
C ALA A 72 7.45 2.32 5.66
N LEU A 73 6.34 3.05 5.52
CA LEU A 73 6.26 4.35 4.87
C LEU A 73 6.20 5.43 5.97
N HIS A 74 7.15 6.37 5.95
CA HIS A 74 7.21 7.49 6.88
C HIS A 74 6.82 8.78 6.16
N PHE A 75 5.74 9.41 6.63
CA PHE A 75 5.22 10.65 6.08
C PHE A 75 5.46 11.82 7.05
N ILE A 76 5.75 13.00 6.48
CA ILE A 76 5.80 14.29 7.19
C ILE A 76 4.96 15.27 6.37
N ASP A 77 4.02 15.96 7.02
CA ASP A 77 3.10 16.90 6.37
C ASP A 77 2.44 16.31 5.11
N GLU A 78 1.93 15.08 5.25
CA GLU A 78 1.27 14.30 4.18
C GLU A 78 2.18 13.90 3.01
N GLN A 79 3.47 14.24 3.04
CA GLN A 79 4.44 13.88 2.02
C GLN A 79 5.25 12.67 2.43
N LEU A 80 5.44 11.72 1.51
CA LEU A 80 6.31 10.56 1.73
C LEU A 80 7.74 11.05 1.94
N HIS A 81 8.24 10.94 3.16
CA HIS A 81 9.55 11.43 3.55
C HIS A 81 10.62 10.34 3.45
N LYS A 82 10.31 9.13 3.93
CA LYS A 82 11.27 8.00 3.92
C LYS A 82 10.56 6.67 3.86
N ILE A 83 11.24 5.67 3.31
CA ILE A 83 10.85 4.27 3.37
C ILE A 83 11.97 3.52 4.09
N VAL A 84 11.59 2.66 5.02
CA VAL A 84 12.52 1.84 5.79
C VAL A 84 12.09 0.39 5.77
N SER A 85 13.04 -0.52 5.94
CA SER A 85 12.76 -1.94 6.08
C SER A 85 13.50 -2.58 7.25
N SER A 86 12.87 -3.58 7.86
CA SER A 86 13.46 -4.45 8.89
C SER A 86 13.90 -5.81 8.33
N ARG A 87 13.67 -6.06 7.04
CA ARG A 87 14.12 -7.24 6.30
C ARG A 87 14.80 -6.80 5.01
N VAL A 88 15.83 -7.53 4.60
CA VAL A 88 16.62 -7.21 3.39
C VAL A 88 15.75 -7.22 2.14
N ASP A 89 14.78 -8.14 2.07
CA ASP A 89 13.94 -8.37 0.89
C ASP A 89 12.55 -7.71 1.00
N ALA A 90 12.29 -6.91 2.04
CA ALA A 90 11.01 -6.20 2.19
C ALA A 90 11.07 -4.83 1.53
N HIS A 91 10.08 -4.56 0.67
CA HIS A 91 10.03 -3.35 -0.15
C HIS A 91 8.70 -2.62 0.01
N ALA A 92 8.68 -1.40 -0.53
CA ALA A 92 7.45 -0.67 -0.77
C ALA A 92 7.34 -0.35 -2.25
N TYR A 93 6.12 -0.11 -2.71
CA TYR A 93 5.81 0.08 -4.12
C TYR A 93 4.83 1.23 -4.28
N HIS A 94 4.94 1.93 -5.41
CA HIS A 94 3.91 2.83 -5.89
C HIS A 94 3.16 2.15 -7.04
N VAL A 95 1.86 1.96 -6.87
CA VAL A 95 0.97 1.34 -7.86
C VAL A 95 0.12 2.43 -8.49
N GLN A 96 0.22 2.57 -9.81
CA GLN A 96 -0.42 3.64 -10.56
C GLN A 96 -1.26 3.11 -11.71
N GLY A 97 -2.51 3.57 -11.80
CA GLY A 97 -3.37 3.37 -12.95
C GLY A 97 -3.13 4.48 -13.97
N VAL A 98 -2.77 4.12 -15.21
CA VAL A 98 -2.61 5.03 -16.34
C VAL A 98 -3.44 4.51 -17.51
N ARG A 99 -4.56 5.18 -17.80
CA ARG A 99 -5.55 4.76 -18.82
C ARG A 99 -6.03 3.32 -18.55
N ASN A 100 -5.62 2.37 -19.39
CA ASN A 100 -5.98 0.95 -19.32
C ASN A 100 -4.77 0.10 -18.93
N THR A 101 -3.80 0.67 -18.22
CA THR A 101 -2.62 -0.04 -17.72
C THR A 101 -2.42 0.28 -16.26
N VAL A 102 -1.93 -0.71 -15.51
CA VAL A 102 -1.43 -0.52 -14.16
C VAL A 102 0.07 -0.73 -14.18
N THR A 103 0.80 0.20 -13.58
CA THR A 103 2.24 0.15 -13.43
C THR A 103 2.59 0.10 -11.96
N GLU A 104 3.56 -0.73 -11.61
CA GLU A 104 4.09 -0.80 -10.27
C GLU A 104 5.57 -0.43 -10.29
N THR A 105 5.96 0.49 -9.41
CA THR A 105 7.35 0.91 -9.24
C THR A 105 7.80 0.58 -7.83
N GLN A 106 8.81 -0.28 -7.70
CA GLN A 106 9.47 -0.52 -6.43
C GLN A 106 10.19 0.75 -5.97
N LEU A 107 10.01 1.11 -4.70
CA LEU A 107 10.59 2.29 -4.08
C LEU A 107 11.77 1.89 -3.20
N ALA A 108 12.84 2.69 -3.23
CA ALA A 108 14.05 2.41 -2.47
C ALA A 108 13.78 2.52 -0.95
N ALA A 109 14.04 1.42 -0.23
CA ALA A 109 13.92 1.36 1.23
C ALA A 109 15.31 1.39 1.89
N GLY A 110 15.44 2.14 2.98
CA GLY A 110 16.62 2.09 3.84
C GLY A 110 16.50 0.94 4.85
N PHE A 111 17.30 -0.11 4.68
CA PHE A 111 17.39 -1.21 5.64
C PHE A 111 17.95 -0.72 6.98
N LEU A 112 17.31 -1.10 8.09
CA LEU A 112 17.63 -0.59 9.43
C LEU A 112 18.52 -1.50 10.29
N GLY A 113 18.83 -2.73 9.86
CA GLY A 113 19.75 -3.61 10.59
C GLY A 113 19.55 -5.09 10.34
#